data_AF-A0A4S2MCK3-F1
#
_entry.id   AF-A0A4S2MCK3-F1
#
_cell.length_a   1.000
_cell.length_b   1.000
_cell.length_c   1.000
_cell.angle_alpha   90.00
_cell.angle_beta   90.00
_cell.angle_gamma   90.00
#
_symmetry.space_group_name_H-M   'P 1'
#
loop_
_entity.id
_entity.type
_entity.pdbx_description
1 polymer ?
#
loop_
_entity_poly.entity_id
_entity_poly.type
_entity_poly.pdbx_seq_one_letter_code
_entity_poly.pdbx_strand_id
1 'polypeptide(L)'
;NPTVLDTTIIPLRPVLFFSGIIQPTMSSDSTFTVDNWIQVKTSPTVFQLVTDLRKRMDDILESKFKNPDVTDWSPSSSEGRVLKTIIELLVSEPVPIVQTQRYPWEPKMDANRT
;
A
#
# COMPACT_ATOMS: atom_id res chain seq x y z
N ASN A 1 -5.10 -30.90 -0.89
CA ASN A 1 -4.45 -29.80 -0.14
C ASN A 1 -3.94 -28.78 -1.13
N PRO A 2 -4.37 -27.52 -1.05
CA PRO A 2 -3.74 -26.47 -1.83
C PRO A 2 -2.29 -26.29 -1.37
N THR A 3 -1.38 -26.14 -2.32
CA THR A 3 0.04 -25.89 -2.07
C THR A 3 0.45 -24.67 -2.88
N VAL A 4 1.17 -23.75 -2.24
CA VAL A 4 1.76 -22.60 -2.93
C VAL A 4 3.08 -23.07 -3.56
N LEU A 5 3.17 -22.99 -4.89
CA LEU A 5 4.32 -23.50 -5.64
C LEU A 5 5.48 -22.50 -5.70
N ASP A 6 5.17 -21.20 -5.70
CA ASP A 6 6.15 -20.11 -5.71
C ASP A 6 5.60 -18.94 -4.88
N THR A 7 6.47 -18.33 -4.06
CA THR A 7 6.12 -17.19 -3.22
C THR A 7 7.32 -16.30 -2.96
N THR A 8 7.07 -15.00 -2.81
CA THR A 8 8.08 -14.01 -2.44
C THR A 8 7.60 -13.27 -1.21
N ILE A 9 8.47 -13.15 -0.20
CA ILE A 9 8.20 -12.32 0.97
C ILE A 9 8.35 -10.85 0.54
N ILE A 10 7.28 -10.08 0.72
CA ILE A 10 7.26 -8.65 0.42
C ILE A 10 6.92 -7.83 1.67
N PRO A 11 7.46 -6.61 1.81
CA PRO A 11 6.98 -5.68 2.83
C PRO A 11 5.51 -5.33 2.60
N LEU A 12 4.85 -4.91 3.66
CA LEU A 12 3.44 -4.55 3.62
C LEU A 12 3.16 -3.28 2.79
N ARG A 13 4.06 -2.30 2.77
CA ARG A 13 3.86 -1.02 2.07
C ARG A 13 3.61 -1.18 0.57
N PRO A 14 4.37 -2.00 -0.19
CA PRO A 14 4.04 -2.36 -1.56
C PRO A 14 2.62 -2.91 -1.72
N VAL A 15 2.17 -3.81 -0.82
CA VAL A 15 0.78 -4.31 -0.83
C VAL A 15 -0.19 -3.14 -0.64
N LEU A 16 0.04 -2.29 0.38
CA LEU A 16 -0.82 -1.13 0.62
C LEU A 16 -0.78 -0.08 -0.49
N PHE A 17 0.26 -0.03 -1.32
CA PHE A 17 0.39 0.95 -2.39
C PHE A 17 -0.13 0.43 -3.74
N PHE A 18 0.07 -0.85 -4.05
CA PHE A 18 -0.30 -1.44 -5.35
C PHE A 18 -1.57 -2.28 -5.32
N SER A 19 -2.07 -2.67 -4.15
CA SER A 19 -3.27 -3.50 -4.05
C SER A 19 -4.56 -2.68 -3.97
N GLY A 20 -5.61 -3.19 -4.61
CA GLY A 20 -7.03 -2.92 -4.29
C GLY A 20 -7.47 -1.47 -4.16
N ILE A 21 -8.74 -1.32 -3.78
CA ILE A 21 -9.35 -0.02 -3.50
C ILE A 21 -8.98 0.40 -2.09
N ILE A 22 -8.51 1.63 -1.92
CA ILE A 22 -8.33 2.23 -0.58
C ILE A 22 -9.61 2.99 -0.21
N GLN A 23 -10.14 2.74 0.98
CA GLN A 23 -11.32 3.43 1.49
C GLN A 23 -11.11 3.92 2.93
N PRO A 24 -11.52 5.15 3.27
CA PRO A 24 -11.49 5.61 4.66
C PRO A 24 -12.51 4.79 5.48
N THR A 25 -12.13 4.37 6.69
CA THR A 25 -13.06 3.69 7.59
C THR A 25 -13.81 4.72 8.43
N MET A 26 -15.14 4.63 8.49
CA MET A 26 -15.99 5.57 9.25
C MET A 26 -15.82 5.46 10.78
N SER A 27 -15.10 4.45 11.27
CA SER A 27 -15.13 4.02 12.68
C SER A 27 -13.91 4.37 13.53
N SER A 28 -12.91 5.10 13.01
CA SER A 28 -11.90 5.80 13.84
C SER A 28 -11.09 6.79 13.00
N ASP A 29 -10.60 7.88 13.62
CA ASP A 29 -9.92 9.02 12.94
C ASP A 29 -8.58 8.69 12.27
N SER A 30 -8.17 7.42 12.19
CA SER A 30 -6.83 7.03 11.74
C SER A 30 -6.79 5.61 11.17
N THR A 31 -7.88 5.14 10.56
CA THR A 31 -7.90 3.83 9.90
C THR A 31 -8.46 3.91 8.49
N PHE A 32 -7.84 3.18 7.56
CA PHE A 32 -8.36 2.94 6.23
C PHE A 32 -8.31 1.44 5.91
N THR A 33 -9.13 1.01 4.96
CA THR A 33 -9.12 -0.36 4.44
C THR A 33 -8.46 -0.40 3.06
N VAL A 34 -7.71 -1.47 2.80
CA VAL A 34 -7.31 -1.86 1.45
C VAL A 34 -8.10 -3.11 1.09
N ASP A 35 -8.83 -3.02 -0.03
CA ASP A 35 -9.61 -4.11 -0.61
C ASP A 35 -10.67 -4.71 0.33
N ASN A 36 -11.06 -3.95 1.36
CA ASN A 36 -12.04 -4.31 2.40
C ASN A 36 -11.62 -5.43 3.38
N TRP A 37 -10.36 -5.89 3.37
CA TRP A 37 -9.88 -6.93 4.30
C TRP A 37 -8.61 -6.57 5.08
N ILE A 38 -7.82 -5.62 4.58
CA ILE A 38 -6.63 -5.12 5.27
C ILE A 38 -6.97 -3.80 5.94
N GLN A 39 -7.05 -3.76 7.27
CA GLN A 39 -7.24 -2.53 8.02
C GLN A 39 -5.89 -1.97 8.44
N VAL A 40 -5.60 -0.74 8.01
CA VAL A 40 -4.34 -0.05 8.27
C VAL A 40 -4.58 1.12 9.20
N LYS A 41 -3.83 1.18 10.31
CA LYS A 41 -3.83 2.35 11.18
C LYS A 41 -2.74 3.34 10.72
N THR A 42 -3.14 4.55 10.35
CA THR A 42 -2.22 5.62 9.92
C THR A 42 -2.81 7.00 10.16
N SER A 43 -1.98 8.05 10.06
CA SER A 43 -2.49 9.43 10.09
C SER A 43 -3.25 9.80 8.81
N PRO A 44 -4.27 10.68 8.89
CA PRO A 44 -4.98 11.20 7.71
C PRO A 44 -4.05 11.76 6.63
N THR A 45 -2.94 12.40 7.03
CA THR A 45 -1.92 12.94 6.12
C THR A 45 -1.26 11.86 5.28
N VAL A 46 -0.90 10.72 5.88
CA VAL A 46 -0.28 9.60 5.14
C VAL A 46 -1.31 8.96 4.22
N PHE A 47 -2.56 8.81 4.66
CA PHE A 47 -3.64 8.31 3.78
C PHE A 47 -3.82 9.21 2.55
N GLN A 48 -3.88 10.53 2.73
CA GLN A 48 -3.99 11.47 1.62
C GLN A 48 -2.77 11.40 0.70
N LEU A 49 -1.56 11.35 1.26
CA LEU A 49 -0.32 11.19 0.49
C LEU A 49 -0.34 9.92 -0.38
N VAL A 50 -0.71 8.77 0.18
CA VAL A 50 -0.81 7.51 -0.57
C VAL A 50 -1.85 7.62 -1.68
N THR A 51 -3.00 8.22 -1.39
CA THR A 51 -4.09 8.42 -2.36
C THR A 51 -3.65 9.31 -3.52
N ASP A 52 -3.00 10.43 -3.22
CA ASP A 52 -2.51 11.37 -4.23
C ASP A 52 -1.39 10.76 -5.08
N LEU A 53 -0.46 10.01 -4.47
CA LEU A 53 0.61 9.33 -5.19
C LEU A 53 0.09 8.23 -6.13
N ARG A 54 -0.92 7.46 -5.71
CA ARG A 54 -1.58 6.47 -6.58
C ARG A 54 -2.18 7.14 -7.81
N LYS A 55 -2.96 8.21 -7.61
CA LYS A 55 -3.53 8.98 -8.70
C LYS A 55 -2.47 9.54 -9.65
N ARG A 56 -1.38 10.10 -9.09
CA ARG A 56 -0.26 10.59 -9.90
C ARG A 56 0.44 9.48 -10.69
N MET A 57 0.53 8.28 -10.12
CA MET A 57 1.06 7.12 -10.83
C MET A 57 0.15 6.72 -12.00
N ASP A 58 -1.16 6.72 -11.79
CA ASP A 58 -2.13 6.47 -12.87
C ASP A 58 -2.02 7.52 -13.99
N ASP A 59 -1.88 8.82 -13.63
CA ASP A 59 -1.66 9.90 -14.60
C ASP A 59 -0.39 9.64 -15.45
N ILE A 60 0.71 9.18 -14.82
CA ILE A 60 1.96 8.85 -15.52
C ILE A 60 1.75 7.66 -16.46
N LEU A 61 1.10 6.59 -15.98
CA LEU A 61 0.82 5.40 -16.78
C LEU A 61 -0.09 5.71 -17.97
N GLU A 62 -1.12 6.52 -17.79
CA GLU A 62 -2.01 6.97 -18.86
C GLU A 62 -1.26 7.81 -19.90
N SER A 63 -0.38 8.72 -19.44
CA SER A 63 0.48 9.51 -20.32
C SER A 63 1.41 8.63 -21.15
N LYS A 64 2.08 7.66 -20.52
CA LYS A 64 2.99 6.69 -21.19
C LYS A 64 2.23 5.75 -22.13
N PHE A 65 1.00 5.41 -21.81
CA PHE A 65 0.14 4.63 -22.71
C PHE A 65 -0.18 5.42 -23.99
N LYS A 66 -0.48 6.72 -23.87
CA LYS A 66 -0.77 7.60 -25.02
C LYS A 66 0.48 7.93 -25.84
N ASN A 67 1.60 8.20 -25.16
CA ASN A 67 2.87 8.57 -25.79
C ASN A 67 4.01 7.79 -25.12
N PRO A 68 4.33 6.58 -25.61
CA PRO A 68 5.39 5.77 -25.07
C PRO A 68 6.75 6.48 -25.20
N ASP A 69 7.44 6.64 -24.08
CA ASP A 69 8.80 7.18 -24.02
C ASP A 69 9.49 6.68 -22.75
N VAL A 70 10.81 6.81 -22.69
CA VAL A 70 11.62 6.43 -21.52
C VAL A 70 11.17 7.22 -20.29
N THR A 71 11.15 6.57 -19.13
CA THR A 71 10.84 7.23 -17.86
C THR A 71 11.88 8.31 -17.53
N ASP A 72 11.42 9.54 -17.29
CA ASP A 72 12.29 10.63 -16.87
C ASP A 72 12.52 10.59 -15.35
N TRP A 73 13.66 10.04 -14.94
CA TRP A 73 14.09 9.94 -13.53
C TRP A 73 14.71 11.23 -12.96
N SER A 74 14.75 12.32 -13.73
CA SER A 74 15.33 13.59 -13.27
C SER A 74 14.60 14.10 -12.02
N PRO A 75 15.32 14.62 -11.00
CA PRO A 75 14.67 15.26 -9.86
C PRO A 75 13.92 16.55 -10.21
N SER A 76 14.17 17.14 -11.38
CA SER A 76 13.45 18.33 -11.84
C SER A 76 12.14 18.02 -12.56
N SER A 77 11.94 16.78 -13.01
CA SER A 77 10.73 16.38 -13.73
C SER A 77 9.58 16.08 -12.76
N SER A 78 8.34 16.21 -13.22
CA SER A 78 7.18 15.79 -12.43
C SER A 78 7.15 14.27 -12.25
N GLU A 79 7.42 13.52 -13.32
CA GLU A 79 7.50 12.04 -13.33
C GLU A 79 8.53 11.55 -12.32
N GLY A 80 9.77 12.03 -12.42
CA GLY A 80 10.88 11.61 -11.56
C GLY A 80 10.67 11.96 -10.09
N ARG A 81 10.04 13.11 -9.79
CA ARG A 81 9.67 13.45 -8.40
C ARG A 81 8.62 12.52 -7.82
N VAL A 82 7.55 12.24 -8.57
CA VAL A 82 6.50 11.31 -8.12
C VAL A 82 7.08 9.92 -7.85
N LEU A 83 7.84 9.38 -8.82
CA LEU A 83 8.41 8.03 -8.70
C LEU A 83 9.42 7.94 -7.55
N LYS A 84 10.25 8.98 -7.33
CA LYS A 84 11.15 9.02 -6.17
C LYS A 84 10.40 9.05 -4.85
N THR A 85 9.35 9.87 -4.73
CA THR A 85 8.53 9.89 -3.51
C THR A 85 7.85 8.55 -3.26
N ILE A 86 7.40 7.85 -4.30
CA ILE A 86 6.86 6.48 -4.17
C ILE A 86 7.94 5.53 -3.65
N ILE A 87 9.15 5.57 -4.23
CA ILE A 87 10.27 4.74 -3.74
C ILE A 87 10.54 5.04 -2.26
N GLU A 88 10.67 6.31 -1.87
CA GLU A 88 10.88 6.74 -0.48
C GLU A 88 9.77 6.24 0.46
N LEU A 89 8.51 6.31 0.03
CA LEU A 89 7.38 5.79 0.79
C LEU A 89 7.46 4.26 1.00
N LEU A 90 7.92 3.53 -0.01
CA LEU A 90 8.03 2.07 0.02
C LEU A 90 9.23 1.59 0.85
N VAL A 91 10.34 2.33 0.83
CA VAL A 91 11.59 1.95 1.52
C VAL A 91 11.76 2.55 2.92
N SER A 92 10.93 3.53 3.31
CA SER A 92 10.99 4.12 4.67
C SER A 92 10.37 3.20 5.75
N GLU A 93 11.04 3.10 6.91
CA GLU A 93 10.54 2.44 8.13
C GLU A 93 9.82 3.43 9.07
N PRO A 94 8.82 3.04 9.90
CA PRO A 94 8.51 1.69 10.40
C PRO A 94 7.31 0.98 9.73
N VAL A 95 7.11 -0.31 10.03
CA VAL A 95 6.03 -1.16 9.52
C VAL A 95 4.66 -0.58 9.90
N PRO A 96 3.70 -0.44 8.96
CA PRO A 96 2.34 -0.03 9.29
C PRO A 96 1.69 -1.04 10.24
N ILE A 97 1.02 -0.56 11.28
CA ILE A 97 0.25 -1.43 12.17
C ILE A 97 -1.00 -1.87 11.40
N VAL A 98 -1.07 -3.15 11.07
CA VAL A 98 -2.19 -3.74 10.33
C VAL A 98 -2.95 -4.72 11.20
N GLN A 99 -4.27 -4.66 11.07
CA GLN A 99 -5.19 -5.67 11.57
C GLN A 99 -5.81 -6.34 10.36
N THR A 100 -5.59 -7.65 10.22
CA THR A 100 -6.32 -8.45 9.25
C THR A 100 -7.65 -8.88 9.87
N GLN A 101 -8.69 -8.94 9.04
CA GLN A 101 -9.97 -9.45 9.50
C GLN A 101 -9.80 -10.90 9.98
N ARG A 102 -10.03 -11.14 11.28
CA ARG A 102 -9.92 -12.46 11.89
C ARG A 102 -11.08 -13.33 11.44
N TYR A 103 -10.81 -14.42 10.73
CA TYR A 103 -11.89 -15.33 10.33
C TYR A 103 -12.42 -16.12 11.53
N PRO A 104 -13.74 -16.41 11.61
CA PRO A 104 -14.35 -17.09 12.76
C PRO A 104 -13.75 -18.45 13.11
N TRP A 105 -13.07 -19.10 12.15
CA TRP A 105 -12.44 -20.41 12.31
C TRP A 105 -10.96 -20.36 12.66
N GLU A 106 -10.36 -19.17 12.86
CA GLU A 106 -8.96 -19.07 13.27
C GLU A 106 -8.77 -19.53 14.73
N PRO A 107 -7.81 -20.44 15.01
CA PRO A 107 -7.49 -20.86 16.37
C PRO A 107 -7.08 -19.66 17.23
N LYS A 108 -7.61 -19.58 18.45
CA LYS A 108 -7.12 -18.64 19.45
C LYS A 108 -5.71 -19.08 19.84
N MET A 109 -4.71 -18.28 19.50
CA MET A 109 -3.37 -18.45 20.06
C MET A 109 -3.48 -18.19 21.57
N ASP A 110 -3.34 -19.24 22.38
CA ASP A 110 -3.34 -19.12 23.83
C ASP A 110 -2.07 -18.38 24.25
N ALA A 111 -2.23 -17.18 24.81
CA ALA A 111 -1.15 -16.30 25.26
C ALA A 111 -0.38 -16.83 26.50
N ASN A 112 -0.60 -18.09 26.89
CA ASN A 112 -0.03 -18.70 28.10
C ASN A 112 0.88 -19.90 27.77
N ARG A 113 1.87 -19.68 26.91
CA ARG A 113 3.07 -20.52 26.85
C ARG A 113 4.31 -19.64 26.94
N THR A 114 4.61 -19.23 28.17
CA THR A 114 5.96 -18.92 28.66
C THR A 114 6.28 -19.89 29.77
#